data_AF-F3NFV9-F1
#
_entry.id   AF-F3NFV9-F1
#
_cell.length_a   1.000
_cell.length_b   1.000
_cell.length_c   1.000
_cell.angle_alpha   90.00
_cell.angle_beta   90.00
_cell.angle_gamma   90.00
#
_symmetry.space_group_name_H-M   'P 1'
#
loop_
_entity.id
_entity.type
_entity.pdbx_description
1 polymer ?
#
loop_
_entity_poly.entity_id
_entity_poly.type
_entity_poly.pdbx_seq_one_letter_code
_entity_poly.pdbx_strand_id
1 'polypeptide(L)'
;MNDHSENLGRRGFLTAVGLVGAASALSLGSASTAGAAPRAAAAADGKGGHWSGSRSANGWPVKEGTGRPAGIAVHRVEGSNASVALLTGDVATVLLHVTRRFHYEIRTLGAGQVHGHTADRTVRADQESNYLSGTAVALCPDLYPAGARGGLFPHEVTVVRDILAECQAVVCWGGDDPVAPKEGHFQIDVRPGDAGLRKLAEKIEKWNRTPGEGAGTIDAFTPRRLRAAEAMRARQRV
;
A
#
# COMPACT_ATOMS: atom_id res chain seq x y z
N MET A 1 8.30 -7.62 -58.38
CA MET A 1 9.75 -7.64 -58.14
C MET A 1 9.93 -7.76 -56.64
N ASN A 2 10.41 -8.92 -56.19
CA ASN A 2 10.57 -9.32 -54.79
C ASN A 2 11.78 -8.64 -54.15
N ASP A 3 11.72 -8.38 -52.85
CA ASP A 3 12.60 -8.97 -51.81
C ASP A 3 12.19 -8.35 -50.46
N HIS A 4 11.53 -9.08 -49.57
CA HIS A 4 12.11 -10.01 -48.57
C HIS A 4 12.81 -9.30 -47.40
N SER A 5 12.04 -9.26 -46.31
CA SER A 5 12.40 -9.25 -44.89
C SER A 5 13.82 -9.71 -44.55
N GLU A 6 14.50 -9.04 -43.63
CA GLU A 6 15.26 -9.73 -42.58
C GLU A 6 15.19 -9.00 -41.24
N ASN A 7 14.85 -9.81 -40.24
CA ASN A 7 14.55 -9.52 -38.85
C ASN A 7 15.79 -9.95 -38.07
N LEU A 8 16.63 -9.02 -37.61
CA LEU A 8 17.85 -9.37 -36.88
C LEU A 8 17.55 -9.53 -35.39
N GLY A 9 17.49 -10.80 -35.02
CA GLY A 9 17.15 -11.29 -33.70
C GLY A 9 18.21 -11.06 -32.63
N ARG A 10 17.68 -11.11 -31.40
CA ARG A 10 18.39 -11.27 -30.14
C ARG A 10 19.21 -12.56 -30.17
N ARG A 11 20.55 -12.47 -30.15
CA ARG A 11 21.51 -13.39 -29.50
C ARG A 11 22.94 -13.10 -29.99
N GLY A 12 23.79 -12.69 -29.06
CA GLY A 12 25.23 -12.56 -29.24
C GLY A 12 25.75 -11.56 -28.21
N PHE A 13 26.76 -11.84 -27.40
CA PHE A 13 27.66 -12.97 -27.33
C PHE A 13 28.29 -12.87 -25.92
N LEU A 14 28.19 -13.92 -25.10
CA LEU A 14 29.08 -14.08 -23.95
C LEU A 14 30.40 -14.60 -24.48
N THR A 15 31.52 -13.97 -24.09
CA THR A 15 32.79 -14.55 -23.61
C THR A 15 33.97 -13.67 -24.02
N ALA A 16 34.74 -13.25 -23.02
CA ALA A 16 36.18 -13.05 -23.18
C ALA A 16 36.87 -13.43 -21.86
N VAL A 17 37.80 -14.36 -22.01
CA VAL A 17 38.67 -15.03 -21.04
C VAL A 17 39.86 -14.12 -20.69
N GLY A 18 40.42 -14.26 -19.49
CA GLY A 18 41.76 -13.71 -19.18
C GLY A 18 42.27 -14.10 -17.80
N LEU A 19 43.30 -14.96 -17.76
CA LEU A 19 43.94 -15.63 -16.63
C LEU A 19 45.01 -14.77 -15.88
N VAL A 20 45.16 -15.05 -14.57
CA VAL A 20 46.39 -15.13 -13.74
C VAL A 20 47.17 -13.85 -13.41
N GLY A 21 47.47 -13.68 -12.10
CA GLY A 21 48.63 -12.92 -11.62
C GLY A 21 48.53 -12.48 -10.16
N ALA A 22 49.32 -13.08 -9.27
CA ALA A 22 49.42 -12.70 -7.87
C ALA A 22 50.46 -11.58 -7.63
N ALA A 23 50.15 -10.72 -6.66
CA ALA A 23 51.02 -9.88 -5.80
C ALA A 23 51.91 -8.78 -6.43
N SER A 24 51.60 -7.51 -6.13
CA SER A 24 52.44 -6.59 -5.32
C SER A 24 51.81 -5.18 -5.28
N ALA A 25 51.93 -4.54 -4.11
CA ALA A 25 51.38 -3.22 -3.81
C ALA A 25 52.17 -2.08 -4.48
N LEU A 26 51.48 -0.99 -4.86
CA LEU A 26 51.91 0.41 -4.73
C LEU A 26 50.75 1.33 -5.16
N SER A 27 50.51 2.34 -4.33
CA SER A 27 49.44 3.32 -4.32
C SER A 27 49.53 4.34 -5.47
N LEU A 28 48.40 4.71 -6.08
CA LEU A 28 48.09 6.04 -6.64
C LEU A 28 46.58 6.16 -6.88
N GLY A 29 46.04 7.35 -6.62
CA GLY A 29 44.64 7.60 -6.27
C GLY A 29 43.58 7.24 -7.30
N SER A 30 42.37 7.04 -6.78
CA SER A 30 41.14 7.10 -7.56
C SER A 30 40.05 7.65 -6.65
N ALA A 31 39.36 8.67 -7.18
CA ALA A 31 38.24 9.34 -6.56
C ALA A 31 37.23 8.33 -5.99
N SER A 32 36.95 8.46 -4.70
CA SER A 32 35.83 7.79 -4.07
C SER A 32 34.55 8.37 -4.66
N THR A 33 33.99 7.73 -5.69
CA THR A 33 32.57 7.85 -5.97
C THR A 33 31.85 7.27 -4.76
N ALA A 34 31.43 8.16 -3.85
CA ALA A 34 30.60 7.82 -2.72
C ALA A 34 29.34 7.15 -3.26
N GLY A 35 29.31 5.82 -3.19
CA GLY A 35 28.08 5.06 -3.40
C GLY A 35 27.08 5.52 -2.36
N ALA A 36 26.03 6.20 -2.82
CA ALA A 36 24.87 6.49 -2.00
C ALA A 36 24.23 5.14 -1.64
N ALA A 37 24.65 4.58 -0.51
CA ALA A 37 23.92 3.50 0.13
C ALA A 37 22.49 3.98 0.39
N PRO A 38 21.46 3.15 0.20
CA PRO A 38 20.12 3.51 0.61
C PRO A 38 20.19 3.79 2.10
N ARG A 39 19.92 5.05 2.48
CA ARG A 39 19.74 5.42 3.88
C ARG A 39 18.52 4.64 4.35
N ALA A 40 18.75 3.55 5.09
CA ALA A 40 17.72 2.93 5.88
C ALA A 40 17.08 4.06 6.68
N ALA A 41 15.83 4.38 6.35
CA ALA A 41 15.08 5.38 7.08
C ALA A 41 15.01 4.86 8.51
N ALA A 42 15.77 5.49 9.41
CA ALA A 42 15.64 5.23 10.82
C ALA A 42 14.17 5.50 11.16
N ALA A 43 13.44 4.45 11.55
CA ALA A 43 12.08 4.55 12.02
C ALA A 43 12.08 5.63 13.11
N ALA A 44 11.27 6.68 12.94
CA ALA A 44 11.11 7.67 13.97
C ALA A 44 10.58 6.95 15.22
N ASP A 45 11.37 6.92 16.30
CA ASP A 45 10.94 6.50 17.63
C ASP A 45 9.96 7.55 18.18
N GLY A 46 8.77 7.62 17.58
CA GLY A 46 7.61 8.17 18.23
C GLY A 46 7.37 7.35 19.48
N LYS A 47 7.35 8.00 20.65
CA LYS A 47 7.01 7.34 21.93
C LYS A 47 5.63 6.70 21.77
N GLY A 48 5.60 5.41 21.50
CA GLY A 48 4.37 4.64 21.42
C GLY A 48 3.57 4.81 22.72
N GLY A 49 2.27 5.04 22.58
CA GLY A 49 1.34 5.15 23.69
C GLY A 49 0.39 3.96 23.73
N HIS A 50 -0.23 3.74 24.90
CA HIS A 50 -1.32 2.79 25.03
C HIS A 50 -2.66 3.49 24.75
N TRP A 51 -3.41 3.02 23.75
CA TRP A 51 -4.72 3.58 23.40
C TRP A 51 -5.78 3.23 24.45
N SER A 52 -6.31 4.21 25.19
CA SER A 52 -7.32 3.98 26.24
C SER A 52 -8.77 4.12 25.76
N GLY A 53 -9.01 4.61 24.54
CA GLY A 53 -10.35 4.89 24.03
C GLY A 53 -11.16 3.63 23.65
N SER A 54 -12.46 3.63 23.94
CA SER A 54 -13.39 2.57 23.48
C SER A 54 -13.73 2.67 21.98
N ARG A 55 -13.33 3.77 21.34
CA ARG A 55 -13.39 4.00 19.89
C ARG A 55 -12.01 4.29 19.36
N SER A 56 -11.75 3.89 18.13
CA SER A 56 -10.56 4.27 17.35
C SER A 56 -10.67 5.72 16.87
N ALA A 57 -9.58 6.27 16.34
CA ALA A 57 -9.50 7.66 15.87
C ALA A 57 -10.53 7.98 14.78
N ASN A 58 -10.84 7.05 13.88
CA ASN A 58 -11.91 7.20 12.87
C ASN A 58 -13.33 6.98 13.44
N GLY A 59 -13.46 6.79 14.76
CA GLY A 59 -14.74 6.75 15.46
C GLY A 59 -15.42 5.38 15.52
N TRP A 60 -14.78 4.32 15.05
CA TRP A 60 -15.33 2.96 15.09
C TRP A 60 -15.11 2.31 16.46
N PRO A 61 -16.03 1.46 16.94
CA PRO A 61 -15.84 0.74 18.20
C PRO A 61 -14.61 -0.17 18.12
N VAL A 62 -13.75 -0.11 19.14
CA VAL A 62 -12.62 -1.03 19.28
C VAL A 62 -13.14 -2.45 19.49
N LYS A 63 -12.51 -3.42 18.83
CA LYS A 63 -12.85 -4.84 18.90
C LYS A 63 -11.89 -5.56 19.84
N GLU A 64 -12.41 -5.94 21.00
CA GLU A 64 -11.66 -6.59 22.08
C GLU A 64 -12.07 -8.06 22.23
N GLY A 65 -11.21 -8.87 22.84
CA GLY A 65 -11.51 -10.25 23.21
C GLY A 65 -10.26 -11.13 23.28
N THR A 66 -10.33 -12.20 24.06
CA THR A 66 -9.33 -13.28 24.02
C THR A 66 -9.56 -14.11 22.76
N GLY A 67 -8.66 -14.01 21.78
CA GLY A 67 -8.82 -14.66 20.47
C GLY A 67 -9.35 -13.71 19.40
N ARG A 68 -10.21 -14.19 18.49
CA ARG A 68 -10.78 -13.38 17.40
C ARG A 68 -12.08 -12.70 17.85
N PRO A 69 -12.14 -11.35 17.91
CA PRO A 69 -13.35 -10.66 18.33
C PRO A 69 -14.54 -10.83 17.38
N ALA A 70 -15.74 -10.67 17.90
CA ALA A 70 -16.97 -10.73 17.11
C ALA A 70 -16.99 -9.66 15.98
N GLY A 71 -17.26 -10.13 14.77
CA GLY A 71 -17.27 -9.31 13.55
C GLY A 71 -15.89 -9.10 12.91
N ILE A 72 -14.81 -9.64 13.48
CA ILE A 72 -13.52 -9.69 12.80
C ILE A 72 -13.37 -11.05 12.12
N ALA A 73 -13.03 -11.08 10.83
CA ALA A 73 -12.73 -12.32 10.10
C ALA A 73 -11.40 -12.20 9.33
N VAL A 74 -10.78 -13.34 9.00
CA VAL A 74 -9.62 -13.37 8.09
C VAL A 74 -10.15 -13.42 6.66
N HIS A 75 -9.66 -12.51 5.85
CA HIS A 75 -9.99 -12.42 4.44
C HIS A 75 -8.73 -12.66 3.61
N ARG A 76 -8.85 -13.48 2.57
CA ARG A 76 -7.77 -13.64 1.59
C ARG A 76 -7.75 -12.43 0.65
N VAL A 77 -6.56 -11.94 0.34
CA VAL A 77 -6.37 -10.94 -0.72
C VAL A 77 -6.30 -11.68 -2.05
N GLU A 78 -7.34 -11.53 -2.88
CA GLU A 78 -7.43 -12.20 -4.18
C GLU A 78 -6.23 -11.84 -5.07
N GLY A 79 -5.78 -12.83 -5.86
CA GLY A 79 -4.55 -12.71 -6.66
C GLY A 79 -3.26 -12.95 -5.90
N SER A 80 -3.31 -13.07 -4.57
CA SER A 80 -2.12 -13.20 -3.73
C SER A 80 -2.18 -14.36 -2.73
N ASN A 81 -1.07 -14.55 -2.03
CA ASN A 81 -0.98 -15.45 -0.87
C ASN A 81 -1.11 -14.70 0.47
N ALA A 82 -1.45 -13.41 0.44
CA ALA A 82 -1.69 -12.61 1.62
C ALA A 82 -3.12 -12.82 2.15
N SER A 83 -3.26 -12.69 3.47
CA SER A 83 -4.53 -12.67 4.17
C SER A 83 -4.48 -11.61 5.26
N VAL A 84 -5.64 -11.04 5.60
CA VAL A 84 -5.74 -9.94 6.55
C VAL A 84 -6.98 -10.09 7.42
N ALA A 85 -6.84 -9.80 8.72
CA ALA A 85 -7.98 -9.76 9.64
C ALA A 85 -8.66 -8.39 9.54
N LEU A 86 -9.97 -8.34 9.26
CA LEU A 86 -10.72 -7.08 9.10
C LEU A 86 -12.11 -7.18 9.72
N LEU A 87 -12.71 -6.03 9.98
CA LEU A 87 -14.13 -5.93 10.28
C LEU A 87 -14.95 -6.39 9.07
N THR A 88 -15.80 -7.38 9.26
CA THR A 88 -16.63 -8.00 8.22
C THR A 88 -17.62 -7.01 7.60
N GLY A 89 -18.11 -7.33 6.40
CA GLY A 89 -19.09 -6.54 5.67
C GLY A 89 -18.42 -5.47 4.80
N ASP A 90 -19.08 -4.32 4.65
CA ASP A 90 -18.66 -3.25 3.73
C ASP A 90 -17.22 -2.78 3.97
N VAL A 91 -16.77 -2.77 5.22
CA VAL A 91 -15.38 -2.42 5.58
C VAL A 91 -14.38 -3.39 4.94
N ALA A 92 -14.59 -4.69 5.10
CA ALA A 92 -13.74 -5.70 4.48
C ALA A 92 -13.77 -5.58 2.95
N THR A 93 -14.95 -5.43 2.34
CA THR A 93 -15.09 -5.28 0.87
C THR A 93 -14.25 -4.11 0.35
N VAL A 94 -14.34 -2.94 0.99
CA VAL A 94 -13.59 -1.74 0.56
C VAL A 94 -12.09 -1.89 0.77
N LEU A 95 -11.65 -2.32 1.96
CA LEU A 95 -10.22 -2.43 2.26
C LEU A 95 -9.53 -3.56 1.47
N LEU A 96 -10.24 -4.66 1.17
CA LEU A 96 -9.73 -5.71 0.28
C LEU A 96 -9.60 -5.20 -1.15
N HIS A 97 -10.53 -4.37 -1.64
CA HIS A 97 -10.39 -3.75 -2.95
C HIS A 97 -9.15 -2.85 -3.02
N VAL A 98 -8.94 -1.97 -2.03
CA VAL A 98 -7.72 -1.14 -1.93
C VAL A 98 -6.45 -2.01 -1.92
N THR A 99 -6.45 -3.07 -1.11
CA THR A 99 -5.31 -3.99 -0.99
C THR A 99 -5.03 -4.72 -2.31
N ARG A 100 -6.06 -5.12 -3.06
CA ARG A 100 -5.93 -5.74 -4.39
C ARG A 100 -5.40 -4.76 -5.44
N ARG A 101 -5.86 -3.51 -5.46
CA ARG A 101 -5.33 -2.47 -6.36
C ARG A 101 -3.84 -2.26 -6.09
N PHE A 102 -3.45 -2.13 -4.82
CA PHE A 102 -2.05 -2.03 -4.44
C PHE A 102 -1.24 -3.25 -4.89
N HIS A 103 -1.78 -4.46 -4.69
CA HIS A 103 -1.16 -5.72 -5.10
C HIS A 103 -0.82 -5.77 -6.59
N TYR A 104 -1.77 -5.39 -7.44
CA TYR A 104 -1.63 -5.51 -8.89
C TYR A 104 -0.85 -4.37 -9.54
N GLU A 105 -0.95 -3.16 -8.99
CA GLU A 105 -0.50 -1.95 -9.70
C GLU A 105 0.69 -1.25 -9.06
N ILE A 106 1.03 -1.59 -7.82
CA ILE A 106 2.17 -1.01 -7.10
C ILE A 106 3.17 -2.10 -6.78
N ARG A 107 2.76 -3.07 -5.94
CA ARG A 107 3.69 -4.09 -5.45
C ARG A 107 2.96 -5.36 -5.08
N THR A 108 3.50 -6.49 -5.53
CA THR A 108 3.00 -7.82 -5.16
C THR A 108 3.11 -8.04 -3.65
N LEU A 109 2.08 -8.66 -3.09
CA LEU A 109 1.90 -8.86 -1.65
C LEU A 109 2.02 -10.36 -1.36
N GLY A 110 2.95 -10.71 -0.49
CA GLY A 110 3.16 -12.05 0.01
C GLY A 110 2.51 -12.29 1.38
N ALA A 111 2.63 -13.53 1.86
CA ALA A 111 2.21 -13.89 3.20
C ALA A 111 2.93 -13.01 4.25
N GLY A 112 2.20 -12.53 5.25
CA GLY A 112 2.75 -11.69 6.33
C GLY A 112 2.98 -10.22 5.97
N GLN A 113 2.79 -9.81 4.71
CA GLN A 113 3.01 -8.42 4.27
C GLN A 113 1.76 -7.53 4.34
N VAL A 114 0.64 -8.05 4.85
CA VAL A 114 -0.62 -7.30 5.03
C VAL A 114 -1.07 -7.46 6.46
N HIS A 115 -1.07 -6.37 7.21
CA HIS A 115 -1.50 -6.33 8.61
C HIS A 115 -2.85 -5.63 8.70
N GLY A 116 -3.73 -6.11 9.58
CA GLY A 116 -5.07 -5.57 9.77
C GLY A 116 -5.40 -5.47 11.25
N HIS A 117 -6.53 -6.04 11.67
CA HIS A 117 -6.97 -6.03 13.07
C HIS A 117 -5.91 -6.58 14.03
N THR A 118 -5.71 -5.86 15.14
CA THR A 118 -4.90 -6.28 16.28
C THR A 118 -5.65 -5.97 17.58
N ALA A 119 -5.40 -6.77 18.61
CA ALA A 119 -5.84 -6.49 19.98
C ALA A 119 -4.78 -5.71 20.79
N ASP A 120 -3.56 -5.58 20.26
CA ASP A 120 -2.49 -4.80 20.89
C ASP A 120 -2.80 -3.31 20.78
N ARG A 121 -2.99 -2.67 21.94
CA ARG A 121 -3.37 -1.26 22.06
C ARG A 121 -2.18 -0.31 22.01
N THR A 122 -0.99 -0.81 21.75
CA THR A 122 0.20 0.00 21.53
C THR A 122 0.11 0.69 20.18
N VAL A 123 0.06 2.02 20.18
CA VAL A 123 -0.05 2.85 18.97
C VAL A 123 1.05 3.89 18.92
N ARG A 124 1.68 4.09 17.76
CA ARG A 124 2.70 5.12 17.53
C ARG A 124 2.10 6.43 17.02
N ALA A 125 0.88 6.37 16.48
CA ALA A 125 0.09 7.50 16.01
C ALA A 125 -1.41 7.18 16.12
N ASP A 126 -2.26 8.20 16.20
CA ASP A 126 -3.71 8.03 16.39
C ASP A 126 -4.34 7.15 15.29
N GLN A 127 -3.89 7.28 14.04
CA GLN A 127 -4.37 6.45 12.93
C GLN A 127 -4.15 4.95 13.14
N GLU A 128 -3.14 4.54 13.92
CA GLU A 128 -2.89 3.12 14.21
C GLU A 128 -3.95 2.53 15.14
N SER A 129 -4.68 3.35 15.90
CA SER A 129 -5.83 2.87 16.68
C SER A 129 -6.93 2.28 15.79
N ASN A 130 -6.97 2.61 14.48
CA ASN A 130 -7.96 2.08 13.54
C ASN A 130 -7.72 0.61 13.16
N TYR A 131 -6.55 0.05 13.52
CA TYR A 131 -6.35 -1.41 13.51
C TYR A 131 -7.17 -2.08 14.63
N LEU A 132 -7.38 -1.43 15.77
CA LEU A 132 -8.12 -2.00 16.91
C LEU A 132 -9.60 -2.26 16.59
N SER A 133 -10.19 -1.47 15.70
CA SER A 133 -11.56 -1.62 15.20
C SER A 133 -11.66 -2.53 13.97
N GLY A 134 -10.54 -2.93 13.38
CA GLY A 134 -10.49 -3.70 12.13
C GLY A 134 -10.85 -2.89 10.88
N THR A 135 -10.69 -1.56 10.94
CA THR A 135 -11.07 -0.62 9.87
C THR A 135 -9.88 0.03 9.16
N ALA A 136 -8.70 -0.55 9.31
CA ALA A 136 -7.47 -0.12 8.64
C ALA A 136 -6.61 -1.33 8.25
N VAL A 137 -5.77 -1.11 7.23
CA VAL A 137 -4.74 -2.06 6.77
C VAL A 137 -3.38 -1.39 6.72
N ALA A 138 -2.32 -2.15 7.01
CA ALA A 138 -0.94 -1.79 6.76
C ALA A 138 -0.37 -2.73 5.70
N LEU A 139 0.01 -2.19 4.55
CA LEU A 139 0.62 -2.92 3.45
C LEU A 139 2.14 -2.75 3.55
N CYS A 140 2.88 -3.86 3.49
CA CYS A 140 4.35 -3.91 3.62
C CYS A 140 4.90 -2.99 4.74
N PRO A 141 4.46 -3.16 6.01
CA PRO A 141 4.82 -2.23 7.09
C PRO A 141 6.33 -2.10 7.35
N ASP A 142 7.12 -3.12 6.99
CA ASP A 142 8.59 -3.08 7.07
C ASP A 142 9.20 -2.12 6.01
N LEU A 143 8.54 -1.97 4.86
CA LEU A 143 8.97 -1.06 3.79
C LEU A 143 8.38 0.35 3.96
N TYR A 144 7.20 0.46 4.57
CA TYR A 144 6.50 1.73 4.79
C TYR A 144 6.20 1.94 6.28
N PRO A 145 7.24 2.06 7.13
CA PRO A 145 7.06 2.25 8.56
C PRO A 145 6.45 3.62 8.89
N ALA A 146 5.87 3.75 10.07
CA ALA A 146 5.35 5.03 10.57
C ALA A 146 6.48 6.07 10.71
N GLY A 147 6.18 7.31 10.32
CA GLY A 147 7.13 8.42 10.31
C GLY A 147 8.01 8.50 9.06
N ALA A 148 7.93 7.54 8.13
CA ALA A 148 8.71 7.54 6.89
C ALA A 148 7.91 8.04 5.69
N ARG A 149 8.61 8.67 4.74
CA ARG A 149 8.10 9.16 3.44
C ARG A 149 9.07 8.81 2.33
N GLY A 150 8.58 8.75 1.10
CA GLY A 150 9.40 8.52 -0.10
C GLY A 150 9.73 7.05 -0.34
N GLY A 151 8.97 6.13 0.28
CA GLY A 151 9.03 4.71 -0.03
C GLY A 151 8.32 4.37 -1.34
N LEU A 152 7.28 5.14 -1.71
CA LEU A 152 6.62 5.03 -3.00
C LEU A 152 7.28 5.92 -4.07
N PHE A 153 7.47 5.37 -5.26
CA PHE A 153 7.87 6.13 -6.44
C PHE A 153 6.75 7.07 -6.91
N PRO A 154 7.06 8.17 -7.63
CA PRO A 154 6.04 9.13 -8.07
C PRO A 154 4.87 8.52 -8.84
N HIS A 155 5.13 7.52 -9.69
CA HIS A 155 4.08 6.83 -10.45
C HIS A 155 3.21 5.92 -9.55
N GLU A 156 3.78 5.31 -8.52
CA GLU A 156 3.04 4.52 -7.53
C GLU A 156 2.15 5.44 -6.67
N VAL A 157 2.64 6.63 -6.31
CA VAL A 157 1.82 7.65 -5.64
C VAL A 157 0.63 8.03 -6.52
N THR A 158 0.81 8.17 -7.83
CA THR A 158 -0.31 8.41 -8.77
C THR A 158 -1.36 7.31 -8.69
N VAL A 159 -0.95 6.03 -8.67
CA VAL A 159 -1.86 4.90 -8.49
C VAL A 159 -2.58 4.97 -7.14
N VAL A 160 -1.89 5.34 -6.05
CA VAL A 160 -2.53 5.54 -4.74
C VAL A 160 -3.61 6.63 -4.83
N ARG A 161 -3.33 7.78 -5.46
CA ARG A 161 -4.31 8.86 -5.61
C ARG A 161 -5.51 8.45 -6.44
N ASP A 162 -5.27 7.65 -7.46
CA ASP A 162 -6.30 7.06 -8.29
C ASP A 162 -7.24 6.13 -7.48
N ILE A 163 -6.67 5.25 -6.65
CA ILE A 163 -7.44 4.40 -5.72
C ILE A 163 -8.30 5.25 -4.78
N LEU A 164 -7.75 6.31 -4.19
CA LEU A 164 -8.50 7.19 -3.29
C LEU A 164 -9.65 7.91 -3.99
N ALA A 165 -9.44 8.36 -5.24
CA ALA A 165 -10.49 8.99 -6.04
C ALA A 165 -11.62 8.02 -6.37
N GLU A 166 -11.28 6.76 -6.65
CA GLU A 166 -12.26 5.70 -6.88
C GLU A 166 -13.11 5.38 -5.64
N CYS A 167 -12.47 5.43 -4.47
CA CYS A 167 -13.12 5.27 -3.16
C CYS A 167 -13.88 6.51 -2.69
N GLN A 168 -13.88 7.63 -3.42
CA GLN A 168 -14.76 8.79 -3.17
C GLN A 168 -14.75 9.30 -1.72
N ALA A 169 -13.57 9.45 -1.10
CA ALA A 169 -13.39 9.88 0.29
C ALA A 169 -13.83 8.89 1.39
N VAL A 170 -14.31 7.69 1.05
CA VAL A 170 -14.60 6.63 2.04
C VAL A 170 -13.31 6.10 2.67
N VAL A 171 -12.19 6.23 1.96
CA VAL A 171 -10.86 5.77 2.38
C VAL A 171 -9.91 6.95 2.43
N CYS A 172 -9.08 7.00 3.47
CA CYS A 172 -7.92 7.90 3.53
C CYS A 172 -6.60 7.12 3.59
N TRP A 173 -5.52 7.82 3.27
CA TRP A 173 -4.19 7.27 3.13
C TRP A 173 -3.24 7.90 4.15
N GLY A 174 -2.58 7.05 4.95
CA GLY A 174 -1.68 7.51 6.01
C GLY A 174 -0.41 8.19 5.48
N GLY A 175 -0.11 8.08 4.19
CA GLY A 175 0.96 8.87 3.56
C GLY A 175 0.67 10.37 3.54
N ASP A 176 -0.57 10.82 3.74
CA ASP A 176 -0.90 12.24 3.85
C ASP A 176 -0.76 12.82 5.27
N ASP A 177 -0.57 11.98 6.30
CA ASP A 177 -0.45 12.45 7.68
C ASP A 177 0.78 13.37 7.83
N PRO A 178 0.60 14.66 8.19
CA PRO A 178 1.69 15.62 8.23
C PRO A 178 2.66 15.37 9.39
N VAL A 179 2.22 14.67 10.44
CA VAL A 179 2.99 14.43 11.68
C VAL A 179 3.67 13.06 11.63
N ALA A 180 2.91 12.01 11.31
CA ALA A 180 3.33 10.63 11.34
C ALA A 180 2.94 9.89 10.04
N PRO A 181 3.57 10.25 8.90
CA PRO A 181 3.28 9.62 7.62
C PRO A 181 3.52 8.11 7.64
N LYS A 182 2.63 7.35 7.00
CA LYS A 182 2.74 5.90 6.85
C LYS A 182 2.19 5.47 5.50
N GLU A 183 3.06 5.37 4.49
CA GLU A 183 2.65 5.18 3.08
C GLU A 183 1.98 3.83 2.79
N GLY A 184 2.16 2.83 3.66
CA GLY A 184 1.46 1.55 3.58
C GLY A 184 0.09 1.54 4.29
N HIS A 185 -0.30 2.63 4.97
CA HIS A 185 -1.52 2.68 5.77
C HIS A 185 -2.72 3.16 4.96
N PHE A 186 -3.82 2.40 5.00
CA PHE A 186 -5.12 2.81 4.47
C PHE A 186 -6.20 2.51 5.51
N GLN A 187 -7.18 3.40 5.65
CA GLN A 187 -8.27 3.24 6.61
C GLN A 187 -9.59 3.75 6.05
N ILE A 188 -10.68 3.25 6.64
CA ILE A 188 -12.01 3.85 6.45
C ILE A 188 -12.04 5.22 7.12
N ASP A 189 -12.53 6.21 6.38
CA ASP A 189 -12.52 7.64 6.76
C ASP A 189 -13.92 8.20 7.07
N VAL A 190 -14.93 7.34 7.03
CA VAL A 190 -16.31 7.68 7.38
C VAL A 190 -16.75 6.99 8.67
N ARG A 191 -17.76 7.55 9.33
CA ARG A 191 -18.31 7.02 10.59
C ARG A 191 -19.10 5.73 10.36
N PRO A 192 -19.29 4.89 11.41
CA PRO A 192 -20.20 3.75 11.34
C PRO A 192 -21.60 4.17 10.85
N GLY A 193 -22.17 3.43 9.90
CA GLY A 193 -23.50 3.70 9.34
C GLY A 193 -23.54 4.70 8.18
N ASP A 194 -22.40 5.25 7.76
CA ASP A 194 -22.34 6.15 6.61
C ASP A 194 -22.81 5.46 5.31
N ALA A 195 -23.71 6.12 4.57
CA ALA A 195 -24.29 5.56 3.35
C ALA A 195 -23.30 5.49 2.17
N GLY A 196 -22.25 6.31 2.18
CA GLY A 196 -21.17 6.30 1.19
C GLY A 196 -20.36 5.01 1.24
N LEU A 197 -20.06 4.50 2.44
CA LEU A 197 -19.38 3.21 2.61
C LEU A 197 -20.18 2.07 1.98
N ARG A 198 -21.47 1.99 2.30
CA ARG A 198 -22.35 0.95 1.75
C ARG A 198 -22.47 1.04 0.23
N LYS A 199 -22.69 2.24 -0.32
CA LYS A 199 -22.76 2.46 -1.78
C LYS A 199 -21.46 2.06 -2.49
N LEU A 200 -20.31 2.35 -1.88
CA LEU A 200 -19.02 1.96 -2.44
C LEU A 200 -18.84 0.44 -2.39
N ALA A 201 -19.20 -0.21 -1.29
CA ALA A 201 -19.14 -1.67 -1.18
C ALA A 201 -20.06 -2.34 -2.22
N GLU A 202 -21.31 -1.90 -2.36
CA GLU A 202 -22.25 -2.39 -3.39
C GLU A 202 -21.66 -2.25 -4.82
N LYS A 203 -20.99 -1.12 -5.09
CA LYS A 203 -20.31 -0.87 -6.37
C LYS A 203 -19.15 -1.85 -6.61
N ILE A 204 -18.31 -2.08 -5.60
CA ILE A 204 -17.19 -3.01 -5.67
C ILE A 204 -17.67 -4.45 -5.85
N GLU A 205 -18.72 -4.86 -5.14
CA GLU A 205 -19.30 -6.20 -5.29
C GLU A 205 -19.88 -6.41 -6.70
N LYS A 206 -20.41 -5.36 -7.33
CA LYS A 206 -20.84 -5.42 -8.72
C LYS A 206 -19.66 -5.63 -9.66
N TRP A 207 -18.55 -4.90 -9.45
CA TRP A 207 -17.33 -5.06 -10.23
C TRP A 207 -16.75 -6.47 -10.10
N ASN A 208 -16.66 -7.00 -8.88
CA ASN A 208 -16.14 -8.35 -8.64
C ASN A 208 -16.94 -9.45 -9.35
N ARG A 209 -18.22 -9.22 -9.66
CA ARG A 209 -19.07 -10.14 -10.41
C ARG A 209 -19.07 -9.89 -11.91
N THR A 210 -18.42 -8.84 -12.39
CA THR A 210 -18.41 -8.44 -13.80
C THR A 210 -17.01 -8.64 -14.38
N PRO A 211 -16.80 -9.62 -15.27
CA PRO A 211 -15.48 -9.85 -15.87
C PRO A 211 -14.94 -8.59 -16.57
N GLY A 212 -13.68 -8.26 -16.29
CA GLY A 212 -13.01 -7.08 -16.86
C GLY A 212 -13.19 -5.78 -16.09
N GLU A 213 -14.01 -5.76 -15.03
CA GLU A 213 -14.17 -4.61 -14.14
C GLU A 213 -13.41 -4.81 -12.81
N GLY A 214 -12.97 -3.72 -12.20
CA GLY A 214 -12.38 -3.73 -10.86
C GLY A 214 -10.84 -3.71 -10.82
N ALA A 215 -10.27 -4.31 -9.78
CA ALA A 215 -8.83 -4.21 -9.52
C ALA A 215 -8.00 -4.90 -10.62
N GLY A 216 -6.90 -4.25 -11.03
CA GLY A 216 -6.00 -4.76 -12.07
C GLY A 216 -6.41 -4.49 -13.53
N THR A 217 -7.58 -3.89 -13.79
CA THR A 217 -8.03 -3.57 -15.17
C THR A 217 -8.04 -2.07 -15.49
N ILE A 218 -7.67 -1.22 -14.53
CA ILE A 218 -7.77 0.24 -14.65
C ILE A 218 -6.39 0.84 -14.93
N ASP A 219 -6.34 1.74 -15.91
CA ASP A 219 -5.19 2.60 -16.15
C ASP A 219 -5.34 3.94 -15.39
N ALA A 220 -4.55 4.09 -14.33
CA ALA A 220 -4.50 5.28 -13.48
C ALA A 220 -3.97 6.53 -14.20
N PHE A 221 -3.26 6.37 -15.33
CA PHE A 221 -2.59 7.46 -16.03
C PHE A 221 -3.44 8.11 -17.12
N THR A 222 -4.67 7.62 -17.33
CA THR A 222 -5.59 8.30 -18.26
C THR A 222 -5.90 9.73 -17.76
N PRO A 223 -6.04 10.73 -18.65
CA PRO A 223 -6.25 12.13 -18.24
C PRO A 223 -7.46 12.35 -17.33
N ARG A 224 -8.52 11.55 -17.52
CA ARG A 224 -9.72 11.60 -16.67
C ARG A 224 -9.43 11.18 -15.24
N ARG A 225 -8.62 10.13 -15.05
CA ARG A 225 -8.30 9.57 -13.74
C ARG A 225 -7.34 10.47 -12.97
N LEU A 226 -6.33 11.02 -13.64
CA LEU A 226 -5.44 12.04 -13.06
C LEU A 226 -6.21 13.25 -12.53
N ARG A 227 -7.18 13.79 -13.29
CA ARG A 227 -8.04 14.90 -12.81
C ARG A 227 -8.89 14.51 -11.59
N ALA A 228 -9.42 13.29 -11.58
CA ALA A 228 -10.20 12.80 -10.44
C ALA A 228 -9.32 12.65 -9.18
N ALA A 229 -8.10 12.13 -9.34
CA ALA A 229 -7.08 12.03 -8.30
C ALA A 229 -6.69 13.40 -7.71
N GLU A 230 -6.46 14.41 -8.57
CA GLU A 230 -6.18 15.78 -8.14
C GLU A 230 -7.35 16.40 -7.38
N ALA A 231 -8.58 16.27 -7.90
CA ALA A 231 -9.78 16.76 -7.24
C ALA A 231 -10.00 16.08 -5.88
N MET A 232 -9.72 14.78 -5.77
CA MET A 232 -9.81 14.05 -4.50
C MET A 232 -8.77 14.54 -3.50
N ARG A 233 -7.51 14.71 -3.94
CA ARG A 233 -6.44 15.25 -3.09
C ARG A 233 -6.79 16.64 -2.53
N ALA A 234 -7.43 17.49 -3.32
CA ALA A 234 -7.87 18.81 -2.85
C ALA A 234 -8.94 18.70 -1.74
N ARG A 235 -9.84 17.70 -1.81
CA ARG A 235 -10.87 17.46 -0.79
C ARG A 235 -10.33 16.90 0.52
N GLN A 236 -9.30 16.06 0.47
CA GLN A 236 -8.67 15.44 1.65
C GLN A 236 -7.67 16.33 2.39
N ARG A 237 -7.40 17.54 1.87
CA ARG A 237 -6.50 18.53 2.49
C ARG A 237 -7.22 19.53 3.40
N VAL A 238 -8.53 19.36 3.59
CA VAL A 238 -9.39 20.19 4.45
C VAL A 238 -9.54 19.51 5.80
#